data_AF-A0A965P4P7-F1
#
_entry.id   AF-A0A965P4P7-F1
#
_cell.length_a   1.000
_cell.length_b   1.000
_cell.length_c   1.000
_cell.angle_alpha   90.00
_cell.angle_beta   90.00
_cell.angle_gamma   90.00
#
_symmetry.space_group_name_H-M   'P 1'
#
loop_
_entity.id
_entity.type
_entity.pdbx_description
1 polymer ?
#
loop_
_entity_poly.entity_id
_entity_poly.type
_entity_poly.pdbx_seq_one_letter_code
_entity_poly.pdbx_strand_id
1 'polypeptide(L)'
;MLKAGDQIYLTKNIKLACALITLGHPIKNDESCVIEEDGKQEVHFVFEDKGGSASADARKWNKGLEAMEPESNIAYLWAYAHNRDRLLDEIKKSIPMVRVRYGNKVLLYAKNASDEQKRRIMSKL
;
A
#
# COMPACT_ATOMS: atom_id res chain seq x y z
N MET A 1 -23.79 2.11 13.57
CA MET A 1 -24.29 3.44 13.17
C MET A 1 -23.62 4.49 14.04
N LEU A 2 -22.98 5.49 13.44
CA LEU A 2 -22.40 6.64 14.14
C LEU A 2 -23.49 7.40 14.90
N LYS A 3 -23.18 7.81 16.13
CA LYS A 3 -24.08 8.62 16.97
C LYS A 3 -23.54 10.03 17.13
N ALA A 4 -24.43 11.00 17.28
CA ALA A 4 -24.04 12.36 17.62
C ALA A 4 -23.20 12.38 18.90
N GLY A 5 -22.02 13.01 18.84
CA GLY A 5 -21.05 13.03 19.94
C GLY A 5 -20.00 11.91 19.92
N ASP A 6 -20.06 10.97 18.99
CA ASP A 6 -18.98 9.99 18.80
C ASP A 6 -17.68 10.72 18.39
N GLN A 7 -16.59 10.45 19.12
CA GLN A 7 -15.25 10.86 18.71
C GLN A 7 -14.70 9.82 17.75
N ILE A 8 -14.52 10.22 16.49
CA ILE A 8 -14.07 9.33 15.42
C ILE A 8 -12.89 9.92 14.66
N TYR A 9 -12.10 9.04 14.06
CA TYR A 9 -11.08 9.38 13.08
C TYR A 9 -11.46 8.79 11.71
N LEU A 10 -11.32 9.58 10.66
CA LEU A 10 -11.63 9.20 9.28
C LEU A 10 -10.36 9.27 8.42
N THR A 11 -10.14 8.27 7.57
CA THR A 11 -9.07 8.30 6.58
C THR A 11 -9.45 7.61 5.28
N LYS A 12 -9.00 8.14 4.15
CA LYS A 12 -9.05 7.48 2.84
C LYS A 12 -7.80 6.65 2.54
N ASN A 13 -6.77 6.80 3.37
CA ASN A 13 -5.48 6.13 3.15
C ASN A 13 -5.56 4.70 3.67
N ILE A 14 -5.75 3.74 2.76
CA ILE A 14 -5.84 2.32 3.10
C ILE A 14 -4.60 1.80 3.85
N LYS A 15 -3.41 2.34 3.59
CA LYS A 15 -2.17 1.92 4.28
C LYS A 15 -2.21 2.32 5.75
N LEU A 16 -2.64 3.55 6.01
CA LEU A 16 -2.86 4.04 7.37
C LEU A 16 -3.99 3.27 8.05
N ALA A 17 -5.11 3.02 7.36
CA ALA A 17 -6.20 2.23 7.91
C ALA A 17 -5.73 0.82 8.34
N CYS A 18 -4.97 0.12 7.50
CA CYS A 18 -4.37 -1.17 7.84
C CYS A 18 -3.42 -1.06 9.04
N ALA A 19 -2.60 -0.01 9.11
CA ALA A 19 -1.72 0.22 10.24
C ALA A 19 -2.51 0.44 11.53
N LEU A 20 -3.58 1.25 11.51
CA LEU A 20 -4.42 1.52 12.66
C LEU A 20 -5.12 0.25 13.17
N ILE A 21 -5.65 -0.59 12.27
CA ILE A 21 -6.21 -1.92 12.62
C ILE A 21 -5.14 -2.78 13.30
N THR A 22 -3.92 -2.80 12.75
CA THR A 22 -2.80 -3.61 13.27
C THR A 22 -2.38 -3.15 14.67
N LEU A 23 -2.43 -1.84 14.93
CA LEU A 23 -2.16 -1.25 16.24
C LEU A 23 -3.31 -1.43 17.25
N GLY A 24 -4.42 -2.05 16.83
CA GLY A 24 -5.55 -2.36 17.70
C GLY A 24 -6.61 -1.27 17.81
N HIS A 25 -6.57 -0.24 16.96
CA HIS A 25 -7.60 0.80 16.95
C HIS A 25 -8.93 0.22 16.42
N PRO A 26 -10.06 0.37 17.15
CA PRO A 26 -11.32 -0.22 16.73
C PRO A 26 -11.86 0.42 15.46
N ILE A 27 -12.02 -0.39 14.40
CA ILE A 27 -12.70 0.03 13.17
C ILE A 27 -14.22 -0.08 13.35
N LYS A 28 -14.96 0.93 12.89
CA LYS A 28 -16.42 0.88 12.78
C LYS A 28 -16.79 0.35 11.40
N ASN A 29 -17.24 -0.91 11.35
CA ASN A 29 -17.68 -1.56 10.12
C ASN A 29 -19.19 -1.35 9.89
N ASP A 30 -19.60 -0.13 9.56
CA ASP A 30 -20.98 0.18 9.21
C ASP A 30 -21.08 1.05 7.94
N GLU A 31 -22.31 1.43 7.57
CA GLU A 31 -22.63 2.21 6.35
C GLU A 31 -21.94 3.59 6.29
N SER A 32 -21.33 4.06 7.39
CA SER A 32 -20.62 5.34 7.44
C SER A 32 -19.27 5.36 6.71
N CYS A 33 -18.83 4.23 6.16
CA CYS A 33 -17.60 4.12 5.37
C CYS A 33 -17.73 4.67 3.94
N VAL A 34 -18.93 5.00 3.46
CA VAL A 34 -19.14 5.62 2.15
C VAL A 34 -19.81 6.98 2.37
N ILE A 35 -19.09 8.04 2.05
CA ILE A 35 -19.57 9.42 2.19
C ILE A 35 -19.82 9.96 0.78
N GLU A 36 -21.02 10.47 0.53
CA GLU A 36 -21.34 11.18 -0.69
C GLU A 36 -21.35 12.69 -0.42
N GLU A 37 -20.48 13.42 -1.11
CA GLU A 37 -20.39 14.88 -1.04
C GLU A 37 -20.27 15.42 -2.47
N ASP A 38 -21.11 16.39 -2.83
CA ASP A 38 -21.16 17.01 -4.18
C ASP A 38 -21.28 15.99 -5.34
N GLY A 39 -22.02 14.91 -5.14
CA GLY A 39 -22.23 13.85 -6.15
C GLY A 39 -21.02 12.95 -6.38
N LYS A 40 -19.99 13.04 -5.53
CA LYS A 40 -18.86 12.11 -5.51
C LYS A 40 -18.98 11.20 -4.29
N GLN A 41 -18.90 9.90 -4.55
CA GLN A 41 -18.79 8.90 -3.50
C GLN A 41 -17.33 8.69 -3.13
N GLU A 42 -17.04 8.81 -1.85
CA GLU A 42 -15.72 8.61 -1.27
C GLU A 42 -15.78 7.53 -0.21
N VAL A 43 -14.87 6.57 -0.31
CA VAL A 43 -14.72 5.53 0.72
C VAL A 43 -13.78 6.05 1.80
N HIS A 44 -14.28 6.09 3.03
CA HIS A 44 -13.53 6.43 4.24
C HIS A 44 -13.50 5.22 5.17
N PHE A 45 -12.37 5.02 5.83
CA PHE A 45 -12.20 4.07 6.92
C PHE A 45 -12.44 4.80 8.24
N VAL A 46 -13.40 4.32 9.03
CA VAL A 46 -13.86 4.98 10.26
C VAL A 46 -13.33 4.26 11.49
N PHE A 47 -12.68 4.99 12.38
CA PHE A 47 -12.12 4.46 13.62
C PHE A 47 -12.73 5.15 14.83
N GLU A 48 -12.92 4.39 15.92
CA GLU A 48 -13.17 5.00 17.22
C GLU A 48 -11.93 5.75 17.70
N ASP A 49 -12.11 6.98 18.18
CA ASP A 49 -11.01 7.85 18.58
C ASP A 49 -11.27 8.51 19.94
N LYS A 50 -11.86 7.75 20.86
CA LYS A 50 -12.07 8.19 22.25
C LYS A 50 -10.70 8.42 22.92
N GLY A 51 -10.39 9.68 23.19
CA GLY A 51 -9.09 10.08 23.75
C GLY A 51 -8.00 10.36 22.71
N GLY A 52 -8.33 10.34 21.40
CA GLY A 52 -7.45 10.85 20.34
C GLY A 52 -6.27 9.94 19.96
N SER A 53 -6.28 8.66 20.34
CA SER A 53 -5.18 7.73 20.08
C SER A 53 -5.02 7.38 18.61
N ALA A 54 -6.12 7.12 17.89
CA ALA A 54 -6.08 6.84 16.45
C ALA A 54 -5.61 8.08 15.68
N SER A 55 -6.11 9.25 16.06
CA SER A 55 -5.64 10.52 15.51
C SER A 55 -4.16 10.80 15.81
N ALA A 56 -3.66 10.41 16.98
CA ALA A 56 -2.25 10.59 17.34
C ALA A 56 -1.32 9.75 16.47
N ASP A 57 -1.65 8.49 16.25
CA ASP A 57 -0.89 7.60 15.36
C ASP A 57 -1.00 8.05 13.90
N ALA A 58 -2.19 8.47 13.45
CA ALA A 58 -2.37 9.06 12.14
C ALA A 58 -1.52 10.32 11.91
N ARG A 59 -1.41 11.19 12.92
CA ARG A 59 -0.53 12.38 12.84
C ARG A 59 0.94 12.00 12.69
N LYS A 60 1.41 10.97 13.40
CA LYS A 60 2.78 10.46 13.23
C LYS A 60 2.96 9.90 11.82
N TRP A 61 2.02 9.07 11.36
CA TRP A 61 2.02 8.50 10.01
C TRP A 61 2.19 9.55 8.92
N ASN A 62 1.42 10.63 8.99
CA ASN A 62 1.42 11.68 7.98
C ASN A 62 2.71 12.52 7.97
N LYS A 63 3.43 12.57 9.09
CA LYS A 63 4.73 13.25 9.17
C LYS A 63 5.89 12.38 8.66
N GLY A 64 5.63 11.10 8.37
CA GLY A 64 6.63 10.17 7.85
C GLY A 64 7.55 9.58 8.91
N LEU A 65 8.46 8.72 8.46
CA LEU A 65 9.34 7.92 9.32
C LEU A 65 10.24 8.75 10.23
N GLU A 66 10.71 9.92 9.76
CA GLU A 66 11.58 10.82 10.52
C GLU A 66 10.91 11.42 11.78
N ALA A 67 9.58 11.46 11.80
CA ALA A 67 8.80 11.95 12.93
C ALA A 67 8.39 10.83 13.90
N MET A 68 8.92 9.62 13.72
CA MET A 68 8.62 8.44 14.52
C MET A 68 9.86 7.97 15.27
N GLU A 69 9.65 7.38 16.45
CA GLU A 69 10.72 6.63 17.12
C GLU A 69 11.10 5.42 16.24
N PRO A 70 12.40 5.17 16.00
CA PRO A 70 12.86 4.15 15.05
C PRO A 70 12.27 2.75 15.30
N GLU A 71 12.12 2.39 16.58
CA GLU A 71 11.66 1.07 17.02
C GLU A 71 10.16 1.05 17.36
N SER A 72 9.42 2.10 17.03
CA SER A 72 7.99 2.11 17.27
C SER A 72 7.25 1.19 16.29
N ASN A 73 6.20 0.51 16.77
CA ASN A 73 5.36 -0.36 15.93
C ASN A 73 4.86 0.36 14.67
N ILE A 74 4.52 1.65 14.77
CA ILE A 74 4.06 2.44 13.63
C ILE A 74 5.16 2.71 12.59
N ALA A 75 6.42 2.88 13.02
CA ALA A 75 7.56 3.04 12.12
C ALA A 75 7.75 1.79 11.25
N TYR A 76 7.67 0.60 11.85
CA TYR A 76 7.72 -0.67 11.12
C TYR A 76 6.59 -0.81 10.10
N LEU A 77 5.35 -0.47 10.47
CA LEU A 77 4.20 -0.54 9.58
C LEU A 77 4.30 0.47 8.43
N TRP A 78 4.76 1.68 8.72
CA TRP A 78 5.02 2.71 7.71
C TRP A 78 6.06 2.24 6.71
N ALA A 79 7.21 1.76 7.21
CA ALA A 79 8.32 1.29 6.38
C ALA A 79 7.88 0.12 5.49
N TYR A 80 7.14 -0.85 6.04
CA TYR A 80 6.58 -1.96 5.26
C TYR A 80 5.68 -1.46 4.13
N ALA A 81 4.69 -0.61 4.44
CA ALA A 81 3.70 -0.16 3.47
C ALA A 81 4.34 0.70 2.36
N HIS A 82 5.27 1.58 2.71
CA HIS A 82 5.97 2.43 1.74
C HIS A 82 6.97 1.65 0.88
N ASN A 83 7.68 0.67 1.45
CA ASN A 83 8.57 -0.19 0.67
C ASN A 83 7.81 -1.08 -0.31
N ARG A 84 6.64 -1.60 0.10
CA ARG A 84 5.75 -2.35 -0.80
C ARG A 84 5.35 -1.52 -2.02
N ASP A 85 4.91 -0.28 -1.82
CA ASP A 85 4.53 0.60 -2.93
C ASP A 85 5.72 0.92 -3.84
N ARG A 86 6.89 1.16 -3.25
CA ARG A 86 8.13 1.33 -4.02
C ARG A 86 8.42 0.13 -4.91
N LEU A 87 8.31 -1.09 -4.38
CA LEU A 87 8.49 -2.31 -5.18
C LEU A 87 7.45 -2.43 -6.30
N LEU A 88 6.19 -2.11 -6.03
CA LEU A 88 5.13 -2.12 -7.04
C LEU A 88 5.39 -1.10 -8.15
N ASP A 89 5.88 0.08 -7.82
CA ASP A 89 6.21 1.10 -8.79
C ASP A 89 7.41 0.70 -9.65
N GLU A 90 8.42 0.05 -9.06
CA GLU A 90 9.53 -0.53 -9.84
C GLU A 90 9.05 -1.64 -10.78
N ILE A 91 8.13 -2.50 -10.34
CA ILE A 91 7.52 -3.52 -11.20
C ILE A 91 6.75 -2.87 -12.35
N LYS A 92 5.95 -1.83 -12.10
CA LYS A 92 5.17 -1.13 -13.15
C LYS A 92 6.07 -0.48 -14.19
N LYS A 93 7.24 0.03 -13.79
CA LYS A 93 8.23 0.63 -14.71
C LYS A 93 9.05 -0.43 -15.45
N SER A 94 9.17 -1.63 -14.89
CA SER A 94 10.00 -2.68 -15.47
C SER A 94 9.48 -3.16 -16.83
N ILE A 95 10.39 -3.41 -17.76
CA ILE A 95 10.04 -4.05 -19.03
C ILE A 95 9.80 -5.54 -18.75
N PRO A 96 8.62 -6.09 -19.08
CA PRO A 96 8.35 -7.51 -18.85
C PRO A 96 9.38 -8.40 -19.54
N MET A 97 9.83 -9.45 -18.85
CA MET A 97 10.75 -10.44 -19.41
C MET A 97 9.96 -11.63 -19.94
N VAL A 98 10.31 -12.12 -21.13
CA VAL A 98 9.81 -13.37 -21.70
C VAL A 98 10.71 -14.50 -21.27
N ARG A 99 10.10 -15.55 -20.71
CA ARG A 99 10.78 -16.77 -20.28
C ARG A 99 10.70 -17.84 -21.36
N VAL A 100 11.85 -18.33 -21.80
CA VAL A 100 11.95 -19.47 -22.72
C VAL A 100 12.64 -20.62 -22.01
N ARG A 101 12.04 -21.81 -22.07
CA ARG A 101 12.61 -23.05 -21.54
C ARG A 101 13.04 -23.93 -22.72
N TYR A 102 14.24 -24.47 -22.66
CA TYR A 102 14.75 -25.42 -23.64
C TYR A 102 15.51 -26.53 -22.91
N GLY A 103 14.93 -27.73 -22.88
CA GLY A 103 15.36 -28.79 -21.97
C GLY A 103 15.41 -28.29 -20.52
N ASN A 104 16.59 -28.38 -19.90
CA ASN A 104 16.84 -27.94 -18.52
C ASN A 104 17.30 -26.49 -18.38
N LYS A 105 17.47 -25.75 -19.49
CA LYS A 105 17.90 -24.33 -19.48
C LYS A 105 16.68 -23.41 -19.47
N VAL A 106 16.82 -22.27 -18.78
CA VAL A 106 15.84 -21.16 -18.79
C VAL A 106 16.57 -19.89 -19.25
N LEU A 107 16.06 -19.27 -20.30
CA LEU A 107 16.52 -17.96 -20.78
C LEU A 107 15.45 -16.91 -20.56
N LEU A 108 15.89 -15.67 -20.32
CA LEU A 108 15.04 -14.50 -20.18
C LEU A 108 15.48 -13.43 -21.18
N TYR A 109 14.54 -12.82 -21.88
CA TYR A 109 14.79 -11.62 -22.70
C TYR A 109 13.67 -10.60 -22.54
N ALA A 110 13.98 -9.31 -22.66
CA ALA A 110 12.98 -8.25 -22.54
C ALA A 110 11.91 -8.38 -23.63
N LYS A 111 10.63 -8.14 -23.31
CA LYS A 111 9.52 -8.29 -24.28
C LYS A 111 9.68 -7.41 -25.52
N ASN A 112 10.35 -6.26 -25.38
CA ASN A 112 10.67 -5.35 -26.46
C ASN A 112 12.06 -5.57 -27.07
N ALA A 113 12.74 -6.69 -26.77
CA ALA A 113 14.02 -7.00 -27.37
C ALA A 113 13.91 -7.09 -28.90
N SER A 114 14.91 -6.58 -29.60
CA SER A 114 14.97 -6.66 -31.06
C SER A 114 15.14 -8.11 -31.53
N ASP A 115 14.82 -8.41 -32.79
CA ASP A 115 14.98 -9.75 -33.32
C ASP A 115 16.44 -10.21 -33.34
N GLU A 116 17.38 -9.28 -33.50
CA GLU A 116 18.81 -9.57 -33.36
C GLU A 116 19.17 -9.97 -31.92
N GLN A 117 18.67 -9.24 -30.92
CA GLN A 117 18.88 -9.59 -29.50
C GLN A 117 18.27 -10.94 -29.15
N LYS A 118 17.06 -11.23 -29.64
CA LYS A 118 16.42 -12.55 -29.49
C LYS A 118 17.27 -13.64 -30.12
N ARG A 119 17.73 -13.46 -31.37
CA ARG A 119 18.61 -14.44 -32.04
C ARG A 119 19.90 -14.71 -31.27
N ARG A 120 20.58 -13.66 -30.77
CA ARG A 120 21.80 -13.80 -29.94
C ARG A 120 21.56 -14.53 -28.62
N ILE A 121 20.37 -14.41 -28.03
CA ILE A 121 20.00 -15.10 -26.80
C ILE A 121 19.64 -16.56 -27.10
N MET A 122 18.85 -16.80 -28.15
CA MET A 122 18.45 -18.14 -28.57
C MET A 122 19.62 -18.96 -29.11
N SER A 123 20.65 -18.35 -29.69
CA SER A 123 21.87 -19.05 -30.11
C SER A 123 22.72 -19.59 -28.94
N LYS A 124 22.36 -19.28 -27.69
CA LYS A 124 23.00 -19.82 -26.48
C LYS A 124 22.28 -21.05 -25.91
N LEU A 125 21.16 -21.45 -26.52
CA LEU A 125 20.48 -22.71 -26.23
C LEU A 125 21.36 -23.89 -26.61
#